data_AF-A0A524HIW7-F1
#
_entry.id   AF-A0A524HIW7-F1
#
_cell.length_a   1.000
_cell.length_b   1.000
_cell.length_c   1.000
_cell.angle_alpha   90.00
_cell.angle_beta   90.00
_cell.angle_gamma   90.00
#
_symmetry.space_group_name_H-M   'P 1'
#
loop_
_entity.id
_entity.type
_entity.pdbx_description
1 polymer ?
#
loop_
_entity_poly.entity_id
_entity_poly.type
_entity_poly.pdbx_seq_one_letter_code
_entity_poly.pdbx_strand_id
1 'polypeptide(L)'
;MREITYLEAVREAMTQEMERDSRVFLIGEDIGAYGGAFQVTYGMLEKFGKDRILDTPITELGLTGAATGAALIGMRPIAEIMFMDFTTLASEQLVNQAAKLRFMFGGQSTVPMVLRTAAGSGTGAAEHHSQSFENWFVHVPGLKVVMPTTPYDVKGLLISSIRDDNPV
;
A
#
# COMPACT_ATOMS: atom_id res chain seq x y z
N MET A 1 -24.66 1.04 14.22
CA MET A 1 -23.54 0.70 13.33
C MET A 1 -22.75 -0.43 13.96
N ARG A 2 -22.09 -1.29 13.17
CA ARG A 2 -21.19 -2.32 13.72
C ARG A 2 -19.90 -1.65 14.19
N GLU A 3 -19.44 -1.99 15.39
CA GLU A 3 -18.15 -1.55 15.91
C GLU A 3 -17.03 -2.46 15.41
N ILE A 4 -15.97 -1.86 14.88
CA ILE A 4 -14.77 -2.53 14.40
C ILE A 4 -13.53 -1.70 14.73
N THR A 5 -12.42 -2.38 14.91
CA THR A 5 -11.09 -1.79 15.07
C THR A 5 -10.58 -1.17 13.77
N TYR A 6 -9.52 -0.36 13.87
CA TYR A 6 -8.83 0.20 12.71
C TYR A 6 -8.27 -0.91 11.80
N LEU A 7 -7.65 -1.95 12.38
CA LEU A 7 -7.08 -3.07 11.62
C LEU A 7 -8.17 -3.86 10.87
N GLU A 8 -9.34 -4.09 11.49
CA GLU A 8 -10.48 -4.74 10.84
C GLU A 8 -11.04 -3.88 9.71
N ALA A 9 -11.17 -2.56 9.90
CA ALA A 9 -11.63 -1.65 8.87
C ALA A 9 -10.72 -1.64 7.63
N VAL A 10 -9.41 -1.67 7.87
CA VAL A 10 -8.38 -1.79 6.84
C VAL A 10 -8.48 -3.14 6.10
N ARG A 11 -8.55 -4.26 6.83
CA ARG A 11 -8.70 -5.60 6.23
C ARG A 11 -9.95 -5.69 5.38
N GLU A 12 -11.06 -5.14 5.86
CA GLU A 12 -12.33 -5.12 5.13
C GLU A 12 -12.28 -4.29 3.86
N ALA A 13 -11.65 -3.11 3.89
CA ALA A 13 -11.47 -2.30 2.69
C ALA A 13 -10.73 -3.08 1.59
N MET A 14 -9.59 -3.69 1.93
CA MET A 14 -8.81 -4.48 0.97
C MET A 14 -9.58 -5.71 0.49
N THR A 15 -10.23 -6.42 1.41
CA THR A 15 -11.04 -7.61 1.08
C THR A 15 -12.16 -7.26 0.10
N GLN A 16 -12.90 -6.18 0.35
CA GLN A 16 -14.00 -5.74 -0.52
C GLN A 16 -13.51 -5.37 -1.91
N GLU A 17 -12.38 -4.65 -2.02
CA GLU A 17 -11.85 -4.27 -3.33
C GLU A 17 -11.24 -5.45 -4.09
N MET A 18 -10.63 -6.42 -3.39
CA MET A 18 -10.13 -7.64 -4.02
C MET A 18 -11.23 -8.58 -4.50
N GLU A 19 -12.36 -8.64 -3.80
CA GLU A 19 -13.56 -9.35 -4.25
C GLU A 19 -14.20 -8.65 -5.46
N ARG A 20 -14.21 -7.32 -5.45
CA ARG A 20 -14.81 -6.50 -6.50
C ARG A 20 -14.00 -6.51 -7.80
N ASP A 21 -12.68 -6.48 -7.72
CA ASP A 21 -11.79 -6.32 -8.87
C ASP A 21 -10.64 -7.34 -8.83
N SER A 22 -10.64 -8.26 -9.81
CA SER A 22 -9.63 -9.30 -9.92
C SER A 22 -8.22 -8.77 -10.19
N ARG A 23 -8.09 -7.50 -10.58
CA ARG A 23 -6.82 -6.82 -10.83
C ARG A 23 -6.15 -6.34 -9.54
N VAL A 24 -6.89 -6.24 -8.43
CA VAL A 24 -6.37 -5.76 -7.14
C VAL A 24 -5.64 -6.90 -6.44
N PHE A 25 -4.39 -6.75 -6.05
CA PHE A 25 -3.68 -7.82 -5.31
C PHE A 25 -2.75 -7.22 -4.28
N LEU A 26 -2.35 -8.01 -3.28
CA LEU A 26 -1.39 -7.56 -2.28
C LEU A 26 0.00 -8.09 -2.61
N ILE A 27 1.01 -7.26 -2.36
CA ILE A 27 2.42 -7.59 -2.49
C ILE A 27 3.19 -6.95 -1.33
N GLY A 28 4.02 -7.71 -0.63
CA GLY A 28 4.75 -7.19 0.53
C GLY A 28 5.43 -8.28 1.34
N GLU A 29 6.04 -7.87 2.45
CA GLU A 29 6.80 -8.75 3.32
C GLU A 29 5.90 -9.34 4.42
N ASP A 30 5.97 -10.66 4.61
CA ASP A 30 5.23 -11.42 5.61
C ASP A 30 3.68 -11.28 5.57
N ILE A 31 3.12 -10.80 4.46
CA ILE A 31 1.68 -10.55 4.29
C ILE A 31 0.86 -11.83 4.00
N GLY A 32 1.50 -12.92 3.60
CA GLY A 32 0.87 -14.19 3.27
C GLY A 32 0.63 -15.04 4.51
N ALA A 33 1.45 -16.08 4.70
CA ALA A 33 1.21 -17.08 5.74
C ALA A 33 1.25 -16.51 7.17
N TYR A 34 2.06 -15.46 7.39
CA TYR A 34 2.15 -14.78 8.68
C TYR A 34 1.01 -13.78 8.91
N GLY A 35 0.36 -13.28 7.85
CA GLY A 35 -0.77 -12.35 7.93
C GLY A 35 -0.39 -10.89 8.20
N GLY A 36 0.88 -10.54 7.97
CA GLY A 36 1.46 -9.21 8.16
C GLY A 36 1.90 -8.95 9.61
N ALA A 37 2.87 -8.04 9.78
CA ALA A 37 3.40 -7.63 11.09
C ALA A 37 2.32 -7.21 12.10
N PHE A 38 1.27 -6.55 11.60
CA PHE A 38 0.14 -6.09 12.39
C PHE A 38 -1.09 -6.99 12.25
N GLN A 39 -0.92 -8.19 11.70
CA GLN A 39 -1.96 -9.18 11.46
C GLN A 39 -3.09 -8.69 10.55
N VAL A 40 -2.90 -7.60 9.78
CA VAL A 40 -3.96 -7.01 8.95
C VAL A 40 -4.40 -7.96 7.84
N THR A 41 -3.48 -8.71 7.25
CA THR A 41 -3.76 -9.59 6.10
C THR A 41 -4.02 -11.05 6.50
N TYR A 42 -4.14 -11.33 7.80
CA TYR A 42 -4.46 -12.66 8.32
C TYR A 42 -5.72 -13.25 7.66
N GLY A 43 -5.61 -14.50 7.18
CA GLY A 43 -6.69 -15.23 6.51
C GLY A 43 -6.89 -14.87 5.04
N MET A 44 -6.20 -13.85 4.51
CA MET A 44 -6.38 -13.42 3.13
C MET A 44 -5.70 -14.38 2.14
N LEU A 45 -4.60 -15.03 2.52
CA LEU A 45 -3.92 -16.02 1.68
C LEU A 45 -4.83 -17.23 1.40
N GLU A 46 -5.50 -17.74 2.43
CA GLU A 46 -6.46 -18.84 2.31
C GLU A 46 -7.67 -18.44 1.45
N LYS A 47 -8.10 -17.19 1.58
CA LYS A 47 -9.27 -16.66 0.88
C LYS A 47 -9.03 -16.38 -0.60
N PHE A 48 -7.91 -15.72 -0.93
CA PHE A 48 -7.64 -15.21 -2.29
C PHE A 48 -6.57 -16.01 -3.05
N GLY A 49 -5.83 -16.87 -2.35
CA GLY A 49 -4.77 -17.68 -2.94
C GLY A 49 -3.47 -16.91 -3.18
N LYS A 50 -2.40 -17.69 -3.42
CA LYS A 50 -1.03 -17.21 -3.63
C LYS A 50 -0.85 -16.29 -4.83
N ASP A 51 -1.76 -16.31 -5.80
CA ASP A 51 -1.65 -15.44 -6.99
C ASP A 51 -2.17 -14.02 -6.71
N ARG A 52 -2.80 -13.80 -5.55
CA ARG A 52 -3.40 -12.51 -5.15
C ARG A 52 -2.84 -11.97 -3.83
N ILE A 53 -2.13 -12.81 -3.07
CA ILE A 53 -1.37 -12.46 -1.87
C ILE A 53 0.07 -12.90 -2.09
N LEU A 54 0.94 -11.97 -2.46
CA LEU A 54 2.32 -12.23 -2.88
C LEU A 54 3.31 -11.82 -1.80
N ASP A 55 3.81 -12.79 -1.04
CA ASP A 55 4.96 -12.57 -0.16
C ASP A 55 6.22 -12.29 -1.00
N THR A 56 6.95 -11.24 -0.63
CA THR A 56 8.20 -10.85 -1.28
C THR A 56 9.42 -11.19 -0.44
N PRO A 57 10.62 -11.29 -1.04
CA PRO A 57 11.86 -11.10 -0.30
C PRO A 57 11.87 -9.73 0.41
N ILE A 58 12.77 -9.58 1.38
CA ILE A 58 12.99 -8.30 2.07
C ILE A 58 13.68 -7.34 1.10
N THR A 59 12.89 -6.56 0.38
CA THR A 59 13.36 -5.61 -0.64
C THR A 59 12.27 -4.62 -1.01
N GLU A 60 12.30 -3.46 -0.35
CA GLU A 60 11.35 -2.38 -0.57
C GLU A 60 11.47 -1.81 -1.97
N LEU A 61 12.69 -1.72 -2.51
CA LEU A 61 12.94 -1.34 -3.90
C LEU A 61 12.31 -2.34 -4.87
N GLY A 62 12.56 -3.63 -4.67
CA GLY A 62 12.08 -4.69 -5.56
C GLY A 62 10.57 -4.83 -5.55
N LEU A 63 9.95 -4.85 -4.36
CA LEU A 63 8.49 -4.95 -4.23
C LEU A 63 7.79 -3.71 -4.81
N THR A 64 8.34 -2.51 -4.57
CA THR A 64 7.74 -1.27 -5.08
C THR A 64 7.88 -1.17 -6.60
N GLY A 65 9.01 -1.61 -7.16
CA GLY A 65 9.20 -1.67 -8.60
C GLY A 65 8.31 -2.69 -9.28
N ALA A 66 8.13 -3.87 -8.66
CA ALA A 66 7.19 -4.87 -9.14
C ALA A 66 5.73 -4.35 -9.11
N ALA A 67 5.32 -3.68 -8.03
CA ALA A 67 4.01 -3.04 -7.93
C ALA A 67 3.83 -1.94 -9.00
N THR A 68 4.82 -1.06 -9.17
CA THR A 68 4.78 -0.01 -10.19
C THR A 68 4.65 -0.60 -11.60
N GLY A 69 5.46 -1.62 -11.93
CA GLY A 69 5.39 -2.32 -13.22
C GLY A 69 4.05 -3.02 -13.43
N ALA A 70 3.52 -3.69 -12.42
CA ALA A 70 2.21 -4.34 -12.47
C ALA A 70 1.08 -3.31 -12.73
N ALA A 71 1.16 -2.13 -12.09
CA ALA A 71 0.21 -1.05 -12.30
C ALA A 71 0.21 -0.56 -13.75
N LEU A 72 1.39 -0.42 -14.37
CA LEU A 72 1.54 0.00 -15.77
C LEU A 72 0.92 -0.98 -16.78
N ILE A 73 0.87 -2.28 -16.45
CA ILE A 73 0.26 -3.31 -17.29
C ILE A 73 -1.22 -3.58 -16.96
N GLY A 74 -1.84 -2.70 -16.16
CA GLY A 74 -3.28 -2.70 -15.91
C GLY A 74 -3.72 -3.42 -14.63
N MET A 75 -2.78 -3.83 -13.77
CA MET A 75 -3.11 -4.35 -12.44
C MET A 75 -3.29 -3.21 -11.42
N ARG A 76 -3.77 -3.52 -10.21
CA ARG A 76 -4.00 -2.53 -9.13
C ARG A 76 -3.38 -2.97 -7.81
N PRO A 77 -2.03 -2.99 -7.71
CA PRO A 77 -1.36 -3.51 -6.52
C PRO A 77 -1.60 -2.65 -5.28
N ILE A 78 -1.76 -3.34 -4.16
CA ILE A 78 -1.66 -2.81 -2.80
C ILE A 78 -0.32 -3.30 -2.25
N ALA A 79 0.71 -2.47 -2.36
CA ALA A 79 2.03 -2.74 -1.83
C ALA A 79 2.07 -2.44 -0.32
N GLU A 80 2.59 -3.36 0.49
CA GLU A 80 2.79 -3.14 1.93
C GLU A 80 4.29 -3.07 2.26
N ILE A 81 4.70 -1.97 2.87
CA ILE A 81 5.98 -1.83 3.56
C ILE A 81 5.68 -1.77 5.06
N MET A 82 6.31 -2.64 5.85
CA MET A 82 5.97 -2.86 7.25
C MET A 82 5.91 -1.56 8.08
N PHE A 83 6.97 -0.76 8.03
CA PHE A 83 7.09 0.53 8.71
C PHE A 83 7.53 1.62 7.75
N MET A 84 7.04 2.83 7.98
CA MET A 84 7.30 3.99 7.13
C MET A 84 8.79 4.30 7.07
N ASP A 85 9.52 4.01 8.12
CA ASP A 85 10.97 4.11 8.25
C ASP A 85 11.70 3.46 7.06
N PHE A 86 11.19 2.31 6.58
CA PHE A 86 11.78 1.54 5.47
C PHE A 86 11.37 2.03 4.07
N THR A 87 10.42 2.96 3.95
CA THR A 87 10.06 3.57 2.65
C THR A 87 11.21 4.36 2.01
N THR A 88 12.23 4.70 2.81
CA THR A 88 13.50 5.27 2.32
C THR A 88 14.16 4.36 1.27
N LEU A 89 14.08 3.04 1.43
CA LEU A 89 14.60 2.05 0.49
C LEU A 89 13.75 1.92 -0.79
N ALA A 90 12.45 2.23 -0.72
CA ALA A 90 11.54 2.26 -1.87
C ALA A 90 11.56 3.58 -2.66
N SER A 91 12.26 4.60 -2.15
CA SER A 91 12.12 5.98 -2.64
C SER A 91 12.46 6.14 -4.12
N GLU A 92 13.40 5.40 -4.68
CA GLU A 92 13.70 5.50 -6.11
C GLU A 92 12.48 5.12 -6.97
N GLN A 93 11.81 4.01 -6.65
CA GLN A 93 10.63 3.56 -7.37
C GLN A 93 9.41 4.45 -7.12
N LEU A 94 9.22 4.96 -5.90
CA LEU A 94 8.10 5.88 -5.63
C LEU A 94 8.32 7.24 -6.29
N VAL A 95 9.48 7.86 -6.05
CA VAL A 95 9.74 9.26 -6.34
C VAL A 95 10.09 9.46 -7.81
N ASN A 96 10.92 8.60 -8.39
CA ASN A 96 11.42 8.79 -9.75
C ASN A 96 10.64 7.97 -10.79
N GLN A 97 10.00 6.86 -10.39
CA GLN A 97 9.18 6.05 -11.28
C GLN A 97 7.69 6.34 -11.10
N ALA A 98 7.03 5.77 -10.09
CA ALA A 98 5.58 5.78 -9.92
C ALA A 98 4.98 7.20 -10.02
N ALA A 99 5.58 8.18 -9.33
CA ALA A 99 5.12 9.56 -9.35
C ALA A 99 5.23 10.24 -10.73
N LYS A 100 6.17 9.82 -11.58
CA LYS A 100 6.55 10.56 -12.80
C LYS A 100 6.01 9.94 -14.06
N LEU A 101 5.80 8.62 -14.08
CA LEU A 101 5.48 7.87 -15.30
C LEU A 101 4.24 8.41 -16.03
N ARG A 102 3.18 8.80 -15.32
CA ARG A 102 1.99 9.42 -15.93
C ARG A 102 2.36 10.69 -16.71
N PHE A 103 3.17 11.57 -16.13
CA PHE A 103 3.62 12.80 -16.78
C PHE A 103 4.61 12.51 -17.92
N MET A 104 5.58 11.63 -17.68
CA MET A 104 6.62 11.24 -18.65
C MET A 104 6.02 10.60 -19.92
N PHE A 105 4.93 9.86 -19.78
CA PHE A 105 4.18 9.30 -20.92
C PHE A 105 3.11 10.25 -21.48
N GLY A 106 3.16 11.54 -21.14
CA GLY A 106 2.23 12.54 -21.67
C GLY A 106 0.76 12.27 -21.33
N GLY A 107 0.50 11.61 -20.18
CA GLY A 107 -0.83 11.22 -19.74
C GLY A 107 -1.41 9.96 -20.38
N GLN A 108 -0.66 9.28 -21.26
CA GLN A 108 -1.13 8.06 -21.95
C GLN A 108 -1.16 6.82 -21.05
N SER A 109 -0.49 6.87 -19.89
CA SER A 109 -0.47 5.81 -18.90
C SER A 109 -0.95 6.32 -17.55
N THR A 110 -1.40 5.39 -16.73
CA THR A 110 -1.80 5.61 -15.33
C THR A 110 -1.00 4.67 -14.45
N VAL A 111 -0.85 5.01 -13.17
CA VAL A 111 -0.11 4.17 -12.20
C VAL A 111 -1.04 3.88 -11.03
N PRO A 112 -2.07 3.03 -11.22
CA PRO A 112 -3.06 2.71 -10.19
C PRO A 112 -2.47 1.77 -9.14
N MET A 113 -1.80 2.32 -8.13
CA MET A 113 -1.26 1.53 -7.02
C MET A 113 -1.43 2.25 -5.68
N VAL A 114 -1.48 1.46 -4.61
CA VAL A 114 -1.42 1.97 -3.25
C VAL A 114 -0.18 1.42 -2.57
N LEU A 115 0.63 2.29 -1.95
CA LEU A 115 1.63 1.87 -0.98
C LEU A 115 1.12 2.19 0.42
N ARG A 116 0.88 1.15 1.21
CA ARG A 116 0.45 1.26 2.60
C ARG A 116 1.60 0.93 3.54
N THR A 117 1.66 1.65 4.66
CA THR A 117 2.69 1.45 5.68
C THR A 117 2.20 1.92 7.04
N ALA A 118 2.77 1.37 8.12
CA ALA A 118 2.55 1.87 9.47
C ALA A 118 3.51 3.03 9.77
N ALA A 119 3.00 4.10 10.36
CA ALA A 119 3.76 5.32 10.63
C ALA A 119 3.43 5.88 12.02
N GLY A 120 4.31 6.76 12.51
CA GLY A 120 4.10 7.51 13.74
C GLY A 120 4.59 6.80 15.00
N SER A 121 4.73 7.59 16.07
CA SER A 121 5.27 7.15 17.36
C SER A 121 4.16 6.80 18.38
N GLY A 122 4.55 6.44 19.60
CA GLY A 122 3.62 6.23 20.73
C GLY A 122 3.60 4.81 21.30
N THR A 123 4.30 3.87 20.67
CA THR A 123 4.41 2.46 21.10
C THR A 123 5.72 2.14 21.82
N GLY A 124 6.65 3.09 21.91
CA GLY A 124 7.98 2.88 22.51
C GLY A 124 8.93 2.06 21.62
N ALA A 125 8.73 2.07 20.30
CA ALA A 125 9.44 1.23 19.33
C ALA A 125 10.77 1.83 18.80
N ALA A 126 11.27 2.90 19.44
CA ALA A 126 12.54 3.54 19.12
C ALA A 126 12.65 4.04 17.65
N GLU A 127 13.86 4.13 17.11
CA GLU A 127 14.21 5.02 16.01
C GLU A 127 13.81 4.56 14.61
N HIS A 128 13.62 3.26 14.37
CA HIS A 128 13.27 2.68 13.07
C HIS A 128 11.84 2.10 12.99
N HIS A 129 10.97 2.45 13.95
CA HIS A 129 9.57 2.00 14.01
C HIS A 129 8.63 3.13 14.48
N SER A 130 9.02 4.39 14.25
CA SER A 130 8.31 5.55 14.81
C SER A 130 8.33 6.79 13.91
N GLN A 131 8.96 6.74 12.74
CA GLN A 131 9.12 7.92 11.89
C GLN A 131 7.83 8.31 11.16
N SER A 132 7.80 9.55 10.72
CA SER A 132 6.71 10.22 10.02
C SER A 132 7.28 10.97 8.82
N PHE A 133 7.32 10.30 7.67
CA PHE A 133 7.89 10.81 6.41
C PHE A 133 6.84 11.36 5.43
N GLU A 134 5.61 11.59 5.87
CA GLU A 134 4.54 12.09 5.01
C GLU A 134 4.93 13.39 4.30
N ASN A 135 5.67 14.27 4.98
CA ASN A 135 6.15 15.52 4.41
C ASN A 135 7.15 15.32 3.26
N TRP A 136 7.94 14.24 3.26
CA TRP A 136 8.84 13.93 2.15
C TRP A 136 8.03 13.59 0.90
N PHE A 137 7.02 12.73 1.04
CA PHE A 137 6.20 12.28 -0.08
C PHE A 137 5.21 13.34 -0.57
N VAL A 138 4.67 14.18 0.33
CA VAL A 138 3.84 15.34 -0.06
C VAL A 138 4.62 16.31 -0.95
N HIS A 139 5.94 16.41 -0.78
CA HIS A 139 6.79 17.26 -1.61
C HIS A 139 7.15 16.65 -2.97
N VAL A 140 6.64 15.46 -3.30
CA VAL A 140 6.90 14.78 -4.58
C VAL A 140 5.69 14.95 -5.51
N PRO A 141 5.80 15.77 -6.58
CA PRO A 141 4.71 15.92 -7.54
C PRO A 141 4.39 14.59 -8.21
N GLY A 142 3.10 14.23 -8.22
CA GLY A 142 2.59 13.01 -8.84
C GLY A 142 2.19 11.92 -7.83
N LEU A 143 2.61 12.04 -6.57
CA LEU A 143 2.09 11.20 -5.48
C LEU A 143 0.85 11.85 -4.85
N LYS A 144 -0.12 11.04 -4.47
CA LYS A 144 -1.12 11.39 -3.46
C LYS A 144 -0.67 10.82 -2.13
N VAL A 145 -0.95 11.52 -1.03
CA VAL A 145 -0.60 11.07 0.32
C VAL A 145 -1.83 11.19 1.20
N VAL A 146 -2.17 10.10 1.91
CA VAL A 146 -3.38 10.00 2.72
C VAL A 146 -3.03 9.43 4.09
N MET A 147 -3.49 10.09 5.16
CA MET A 147 -3.27 9.67 6.54
C MET A 147 -4.59 9.68 7.33
N PRO A 148 -5.32 8.55 7.41
CA PRO A 148 -6.56 8.45 8.17
C PRO A 148 -6.29 8.37 9.68
N THR A 149 -7.32 8.65 10.49
CA THR A 149 -7.23 8.60 11.96
C THR A 149 -8.34 7.79 12.62
N THR A 150 -9.39 7.40 11.89
CA THR A 150 -10.52 6.63 12.42
C THR A 150 -10.82 5.38 11.59
N PRO A 151 -11.47 4.33 12.14
CA PRO A 151 -11.91 3.16 11.38
C PRO A 151 -12.85 3.50 10.21
N TYR A 152 -13.70 4.51 10.38
CA TYR A 152 -14.60 4.97 9.32
C TYR A 152 -13.80 5.59 8.15
N ASP A 153 -12.88 6.50 8.48
CA ASP A 153 -12.09 7.22 7.49
C ASP A 153 -11.13 6.28 6.78
N VAL A 154 -10.40 5.41 7.49
CA VAL A 154 -9.44 4.50 6.83
C VAL A 154 -10.14 3.57 5.86
N LYS A 155 -11.34 3.07 6.19
CA LYS A 155 -12.08 2.19 5.28
C LYS A 155 -12.47 2.93 4.00
N GLY A 156 -13.09 4.10 4.14
CA GLY A 156 -13.53 4.90 2.99
C GLY A 156 -12.36 5.37 2.14
N LEU A 157 -11.34 5.94 2.78
CA LEU A 157 -10.17 6.48 2.11
C LEU A 157 -9.35 5.39 1.43
N LEU A 158 -9.12 4.23 2.05
CA LEU A 158 -8.37 3.14 1.42
C LEU A 158 -9.11 2.59 0.20
N ILE A 159 -10.44 2.43 0.26
CA ILE A 159 -11.25 2.06 -0.91
C ILE A 159 -11.10 3.10 -2.03
N SER A 160 -11.19 4.39 -1.68
CA SER A 160 -10.98 5.48 -2.65
C SER A 160 -9.59 5.45 -3.26
N SER A 161 -8.54 5.24 -2.46
CA SER A 161 -7.15 5.13 -2.92
C SER A 161 -6.94 3.95 -3.86
N ILE A 162 -7.47 2.76 -3.51
CA ILE A 162 -7.38 1.56 -4.36
C ILE A 162 -8.05 1.77 -5.73
N ARG A 163 -9.08 2.63 -5.79
CA ARG A 163 -9.81 2.97 -7.02
C ARG A 163 -9.23 4.17 -7.78
N ASP A 164 -8.26 4.87 -7.23
CA ASP A 164 -7.61 6.01 -7.87
C ASP A 164 -6.60 5.55 -8.94
N ASP A 165 -6.51 6.26 -10.06
CA ASP A 165 -5.58 5.92 -11.15
C ASP A 165 -4.20 6.59 -11.00
N ASN A 166 -3.94 7.16 -9.83
CA ASN A 166 -2.66 7.72 -9.44
C ASN A 166 -2.04 6.88 -8.32
N PRO A 167 -0.71 6.95 -8.13
CA PRO A 167 -0.07 6.31 -6.98
C PRO A 167 -0.48 7.04 -5.69
N VAL A 168 -0.90 6.27 -4.70
CA VAL A 168 -1.35 6.76 -3.38
C VAL A 168 -0.58 6.12 -2.25
#